data_AF-A0A1E5VQT4-F1
#
_entry.id   AF-A0A1E5VQT4-F1
#
_cell.length_a   1.000
_cell.length_b   1.000
_cell.length_c   1.000
_cell.angle_alpha   90.00
_cell.angle_beta   90.00
_cell.angle_gamma   90.00
#
_symmetry.space_group_name_H-M   'P 1'
#
loop_
_entity.id
_entity.type
_entity.pdbx_description
1 polymer ?
#
loop_
_entity_poly.entity_id
_entity_poly.type
_entity_poly.pdbx_seq_one_letter_code
_entity_poly.pdbx_strand_id
1 'polypeptide(L)'
;MAVRLPLPPELRGPTFFFHVDMAFAFAGSHVFWVDLLTGVLVCDLFEPQGPESPVARGVLPVYPPTHNIRFGLKPQEFRSMGCACGAIKLVAMTGYSEGLPSNEVALKTWTLSPDLKEWKKGSAIQVGDLWGSKSFSAMGLPRVRPMFPVLSMDEDGIIYVFLNEIEYVDEVNDFGQIIGRQLVLKGHHVICLDLPSNNVLYS
;
A
#
# COMPACT_ATOMS: atom_id res chain seq x y z
N MET A 1 -4.27 17.25 -34.43
CA MET A 1 -3.97 18.34 -33.46
C MET A 1 -4.53 17.88 -32.11
N ALA A 2 -3.69 17.49 -31.16
CA ALA A 2 -4.16 16.93 -29.88
C ALA A 2 -4.54 18.08 -28.94
N VAL A 3 -5.80 18.15 -28.55
CA VAL A 3 -6.30 19.13 -27.58
C VAL A 3 -6.23 18.49 -26.19
N ARG A 4 -5.36 19.03 -25.32
CA ARG A 4 -5.44 18.76 -23.88
C ARG A 4 -6.57 19.60 -23.30
N LEU A 5 -7.68 18.95 -22.94
CA LEU A 5 -8.72 19.60 -22.15
C LEU A 5 -8.22 19.75 -20.70
N PRO A 6 -8.32 20.95 -20.10
CA PRO A 6 -7.95 21.13 -18.72
C PRO A 6 -8.98 20.43 -17.83
N LEU A 7 -8.50 19.79 -16.77
CA LEU A 7 -9.37 19.16 -15.78
C LEU A 7 -10.34 20.19 -15.16
N PRO A 8 -11.57 19.76 -14.81
CA PRO A 8 -12.57 20.55 -14.11
C PRO A 8 -11.99 21.36 -12.94
N PRO A 9 -12.46 22.60 -12.69
CA PRO A 9 -11.95 23.48 -11.64
C PRO A 9 -11.90 22.85 -10.25
N GLU A 10 -12.83 21.95 -9.94
CA GLU A 10 -12.87 21.22 -8.65
C GLU A 10 -11.68 20.26 -8.45
N LEU A 11 -10.97 19.93 -9.54
CA LEU A 11 -9.74 19.11 -9.54
C LEU A 11 -8.46 19.94 -9.57
N ARG A 12 -8.56 21.27 -9.61
CA ARG A 12 -7.41 22.18 -9.45
C ARG A 12 -7.17 22.43 -7.96
N GLY A 13 -6.84 21.37 -7.24
CA GLY A 13 -6.24 21.45 -5.90
C GLY A 13 -4.77 21.88 -5.97
N PRO A 14 -4.14 22.24 -4.83
CA PRO A 14 -2.73 22.64 -4.80
C PRO A 14 -1.88 21.47 -5.30
N THR A 15 -1.37 21.55 -6.53
CA THR A 15 -0.34 20.70 -7.15
C THR A 15 -0.14 19.28 -6.57
N PHE A 16 -1.16 18.43 -6.55
CA PHE A 16 -0.94 16.98 -6.43
C PHE A 16 -1.34 16.34 -7.76
N PHE A 17 -0.37 16.23 -8.65
CA PHE A 17 -0.52 15.48 -9.88
C PHE A 17 -0.81 14.01 -9.53
N PHE A 18 -1.76 13.41 -10.26
CA PHE A 18 -1.93 11.96 -10.24
C PHE A 18 -0.59 11.30 -10.56
N HIS A 19 -0.05 10.52 -9.64
CA HIS A 19 1.23 9.85 -9.79
C HIS A 19 1.00 8.35 -9.76
N VAL A 20 1.30 7.70 -10.88
CA VAL A 20 1.15 6.25 -11.02
C VAL A 20 2.17 5.57 -10.12
N ASP A 21 1.68 5.00 -9.02
CA ASP A 21 2.45 4.22 -8.09
C ASP A 21 2.54 2.75 -8.53
N MET A 22 1.52 2.26 -9.27
CA MET A 22 1.50 0.94 -9.92
C MET A 22 0.46 0.85 -11.04
N ALA A 23 0.56 -0.17 -11.89
CA ALA A 23 -0.43 -0.48 -12.90
C ALA A 23 -0.59 -2.00 -13.09
N PHE A 24 -1.80 -2.44 -13.42
CA PHE A 24 -2.10 -3.85 -13.71
C PHE A 24 -3.26 -3.99 -14.70
N ALA A 25 -3.36 -5.15 -15.33
CA ALA A 25 -4.48 -5.51 -16.19
C ALA A 25 -5.47 -6.39 -15.43
N PHE A 26 -6.75 -6.30 -15.79
CA PHE A 26 -7.83 -7.11 -15.24
C PHE A 26 -8.85 -7.46 -16.33
N ALA A 27 -9.47 -8.64 -16.22
CA ALA A 27 -10.51 -9.12 -17.15
C ALA A 27 -10.13 -9.05 -18.65
N GLY A 28 -8.84 -9.08 -18.99
CA GLY A 28 -8.34 -9.15 -20.37
C GLY A 28 -8.42 -7.86 -21.20
N SER A 29 -9.22 -6.87 -20.80
CA SER A 29 -9.38 -5.61 -21.54
C SER A 29 -9.17 -4.35 -20.69
N HIS A 30 -9.22 -4.45 -19.37
CA HIS A 30 -9.15 -3.28 -18.50
C HIS A 30 -7.73 -3.06 -17.99
N VAL A 31 -7.21 -1.86 -18.17
CA VAL A 31 -5.93 -1.42 -17.61
C VAL A 31 -6.20 -0.42 -16.48
N PHE A 32 -5.54 -0.67 -15.35
CA PHE A 32 -5.64 0.12 -14.13
C PHE A 32 -4.33 0.85 -13.91
N TRP A 33 -4.37 2.18 -13.82
CA TRP A 33 -3.28 3.00 -13.30
C TRP A 33 -3.68 3.46 -11.91
N VAL A 34 -2.84 3.18 -10.92
CA VAL A 34 -3.16 3.41 -9.51
C VAL A 34 -2.21 4.44 -8.95
N ASP A 35 -2.78 5.54 -8.46
CA ASP A 35 -2.16 6.40 -7.47
C ASP A 35 -2.66 5.93 -6.10
N LEU A 36 -1.76 5.31 -5.34
CA LEU A 36 -2.09 4.68 -4.07
C LEU A 36 -2.54 5.69 -3.00
N LEU A 37 -2.40 7.00 -3.22
CA LEU A 37 -2.93 8.03 -2.32
C LEU A 37 -4.24 8.61 -2.82
N THR A 38 -4.37 8.75 -4.14
CA THR A 38 -5.39 9.59 -4.75
C THR A 38 -6.55 8.81 -5.36
N GLY A 39 -6.28 7.65 -5.95
CA GLY A 39 -7.31 6.96 -6.73
C GLY A 39 -6.78 6.08 -7.85
N VAL A 40 -7.72 5.58 -8.64
CA VAL A 40 -7.49 4.65 -9.74
C VAL A 40 -8.04 5.28 -11.01
N LEU A 41 -7.27 5.18 -12.10
CA LEU A 41 -7.74 5.43 -13.46
C LEU A 41 -7.90 4.09 -14.17
N VAL A 42 -9.03 3.88 -14.83
CA VAL A 42 -9.35 2.65 -15.56
C VAL A 42 -9.63 2.97 -17.01
N CYS A 43 -9.08 2.16 -17.92
CA CYS A 43 -9.40 2.20 -19.35
C CYS A 43 -9.74 0.80 -19.83
N ASP A 44 -10.87 0.64 -20.51
CA ASP A 44 -11.17 -0.54 -21.32
C ASP A 44 -10.55 -0.36 -22.71
N LEU A 45 -9.65 -1.28 -23.08
CA LEU A 45 -8.93 -1.27 -24.35
C LEU A 45 -9.81 -1.68 -25.54
N PHE A 46 -10.91 -2.40 -25.30
CA PHE A 46 -11.80 -2.90 -26.35
C PHE A 46 -13.08 -2.07 -26.51
N GLU A 47 -13.35 -1.14 -25.61
CA GLU A 47 -14.45 -0.20 -25.77
C GLU A 47 -14.12 0.79 -26.91
N PRO A 48 -15.08 1.10 -27.81
CA PRO A 48 -14.82 1.97 -28.97
C PRO A 48 -14.26 3.33 -28.52
N GLN A 49 -13.00 3.58 -28.84
CA GLN A 49 -12.31 4.82 -28.48
C GLN A 49 -12.82 5.98 -29.34
N GLY A 50 -13.92 6.61 -28.91
CA GLY A 50 -14.32 7.93 -29.41
C GLY A 50 -13.36 9.02 -28.89
N PRO A 51 -13.35 10.23 -29.50
CA PRO A 51 -12.57 11.37 -29.00
C PRO A 51 -12.93 11.81 -27.56
N GLU A 52 -14.01 11.26 -26.99
CA GLU A 52 -14.48 11.48 -25.61
C GLU A 52 -14.44 10.22 -24.74
N SER A 53 -13.73 9.15 -25.17
CA SER A 53 -13.70 7.87 -24.43
C SER A 53 -13.24 8.09 -22.98
N PRO A 54 -14.10 7.81 -21.98
CA PRO A 54 -13.83 8.22 -20.62
C PRO A 54 -12.87 7.23 -19.96
N VAL A 55 -11.72 7.73 -19.53
CA VAL A 55 -10.96 7.09 -18.45
C VAL A 55 -11.79 7.24 -17.18
N ALA A 56 -12.30 6.14 -16.63
CA ALA A 56 -13.06 6.17 -15.38
C ALA A 56 -12.10 6.42 -14.20
N ARG A 57 -12.49 7.32 -13.29
CA ARG A 57 -11.72 7.64 -12.08
C ARG A 57 -12.43 7.11 -10.83
N GLY A 58 -11.78 6.20 -10.12
CA GLY A 58 -12.22 5.70 -8.81
C GLY A 58 -11.43 6.32 -7.65
N VAL A 59 -12.07 6.45 -6.49
CA VAL A 59 -11.42 6.84 -5.22
C VAL A 59 -11.12 5.59 -4.40
N LEU A 60 -10.05 5.62 -3.61
CA LEU A 60 -9.67 4.54 -2.71
C LEU A 60 -10.52 4.60 -1.42
N PRO A 61 -10.82 3.46 -0.78
CA PRO A 61 -11.65 3.41 0.44
C PRO A 61 -10.94 3.91 1.71
N VAL A 62 -9.72 4.41 1.58
CA VAL A 62 -8.92 4.97 2.68
C VAL A 62 -8.77 6.46 2.41
N TYR A 63 -9.05 7.29 3.43
CA TYR A 63 -8.84 8.72 3.31
C TYR A 63 -7.42 9.00 2.82
N PRO A 64 -7.24 9.85 1.80
CA PRO A 64 -5.92 10.27 1.38
C PRO A 64 -5.25 10.84 2.63
N PRO A 65 -4.07 10.33 2.98
CA PRO A 65 -3.49 10.70 4.24
C PRO A 65 -3.10 12.18 4.17
N THR A 66 -3.01 12.84 5.33
CA THR A 66 -2.96 14.31 5.42
C THR A 66 -1.82 14.89 4.57
N HIS A 67 -2.04 16.11 4.07
CA HIS A 67 -1.15 16.83 3.16
C HIS A 67 0.33 16.67 3.58
N ASN A 68 1.19 16.32 2.62
CA ASN A 68 2.67 16.21 2.67
C ASN A 68 3.31 14.79 2.64
N ILE A 69 2.57 13.69 2.47
CA ILE A 69 3.18 12.33 2.57
C ILE A 69 4.14 11.98 1.44
N ARG A 70 3.93 12.53 0.23
CA ARG A 70 4.89 12.37 -0.88
C ARG A 70 6.26 13.02 -0.60
N PHE A 71 6.42 13.81 0.48
CA PHE A 71 7.70 14.42 0.88
C PHE A 71 8.56 13.57 1.82
N GLY A 72 8.26 12.28 2.01
CA GLY A 72 9.13 11.42 2.81
C GLY A 72 8.82 9.93 2.85
N LEU A 73 7.61 9.50 2.44
CA LEU A 73 7.22 8.09 2.40
C LEU A 73 6.77 7.69 1.00
N LYS A 74 7.18 6.51 0.55
CA LYS A 74 6.64 5.91 -0.68
C LYS A 74 5.31 5.26 -0.35
N PRO A 75 4.20 5.54 -1.07
CA PRO A 75 2.91 4.91 -0.80
C PRO A 75 2.96 3.38 -0.72
N GLN A 76 3.83 2.76 -1.52
CA GLN A 76 4.07 1.32 -1.55
C GLN A 76 4.56 0.77 -0.19
N GLU A 77 5.19 1.59 0.66
CA GLU A 77 5.65 1.16 1.99
C GLU A 77 4.51 0.76 2.93
N PHE A 78 3.31 1.26 2.70
CA PHE A 78 2.18 1.05 3.61
C PHE A 78 0.90 0.62 2.93
N ARG A 79 0.88 0.48 1.60
CA ARG A 79 -0.28 -0.04 0.87
C ARG A 79 0.09 -0.55 -0.51
N SER A 80 -0.73 -1.45 -1.04
CA SER A 80 -0.60 -2.00 -2.39
C SER A 80 -1.96 -2.39 -2.93
N MET A 81 -2.08 -2.50 -4.25
CA MET A 81 -3.29 -2.91 -4.96
C MET A 81 -2.96 -3.90 -6.05
N GLY A 82 -3.84 -4.86 -6.31
CA GLY A 82 -3.66 -5.77 -7.42
C GLY A 82 -4.87 -6.66 -7.67
N CYS A 83 -4.72 -7.57 -8.63
CA CYS A 83 -5.66 -8.67 -8.82
C CYS A 83 -5.24 -9.82 -7.90
N ALA A 84 -6.18 -10.27 -7.06
CA ALA A 84 -6.02 -11.44 -6.21
C ALA A 84 -7.30 -12.28 -6.28
N CYS A 85 -7.17 -13.55 -6.63
CA CYS A 85 -8.29 -14.49 -6.76
C CYS A 85 -9.41 -13.96 -7.68
N GLY A 86 -9.05 -13.36 -8.82
CA GLY A 86 -10.02 -12.86 -9.80
C GLY A 86 -10.77 -11.60 -9.36
N ALA A 87 -10.34 -10.93 -8.30
CA ALA A 87 -10.91 -9.66 -7.84
C ALA A 87 -9.83 -8.61 -7.63
N ILE A 88 -10.19 -7.34 -7.79
CA ILE A 88 -9.28 -6.23 -7.49
C ILE A 88 -9.32 -5.97 -5.99
N LYS A 89 -8.16 -6.02 -5.35
CA LYS A 89 -8.01 -5.85 -3.91
C LYS A 89 -7.00 -4.78 -3.57
N LEU A 90 -7.27 -4.08 -2.48
CA LEU A 90 -6.38 -3.14 -1.83
C LEU A 90 -5.99 -3.71 -0.48
N VAL A 91 -4.71 -3.64 -0.15
CA VAL A 91 -4.19 -3.81 1.21
C VAL A 91 -3.57 -2.51 1.67
N ALA A 92 -3.83 -2.08 2.91
CA ALA A 92 -3.23 -0.89 3.48
C ALA A 92 -3.03 -1.00 5.00
N MET A 93 -1.96 -0.37 5.48
CA MET A 93 -1.66 -0.16 6.89
C MET A 93 -2.23 1.19 7.33
N THR A 94 -3.42 1.18 7.94
CA THR A 94 -4.07 2.40 8.44
C THR A 94 -3.37 2.89 9.71
N GLY A 95 -3.18 4.21 9.82
CA GLY A 95 -2.41 4.81 10.91
C GLY A 95 -0.90 4.90 10.66
N TYR A 96 -0.38 4.27 9.59
CA TYR A 96 1.05 4.24 9.30
C TYR A 96 1.65 5.63 9.10
N SER A 97 0.99 6.46 8.28
CA SER A 97 1.42 7.83 7.95
C SER A 97 0.91 8.87 8.95
N GLU A 98 0.10 8.48 9.93
CA GLU A 98 -0.51 9.37 10.92
C GLU A 98 0.35 9.49 12.20
N GLY A 99 1.52 8.85 12.21
CA GLY A 99 2.42 8.85 13.37
C GLY A 99 1.96 7.97 14.52
N LEU A 100 0.96 7.09 14.30
CA LEU A 100 0.51 6.17 15.35
C LEU A 100 1.65 5.25 15.82
N PRO A 101 1.65 4.82 17.09
CA PRO A 101 2.52 3.76 17.57
C PRO A 101 2.40 2.50 16.71
N SER A 102 3.50 1.76 16.55
CA SER A 102 3.54 0.62 15.62
C SER A 102 2.51 -0.47 15.94
N ASN A 103 2.18 -0.69 17.22
CA ASN A 103 1.17 -1.66 17.66
C ASN A 103 -0.27 -1.24 17.34
N GLU A 104 -0.53 0.06 17.15
CA GLU A 104 -1.87 0.60 16.84
C GLU A 104 -2.14 0.68 15.33
N VAL A 105 -1.09 0.58 14.52
CA VAL A 105 -1.22 0.44 13.06
C VAL A 105 -2.00 -0.85 12.77
N ALA A 106 -2.90 -0.78 11.79
CA ALA A 106 -3.73 -1.93 11.41
C ALA A 106 -3.59 -2.24 9.92
N LEU A 107 -3.28 -3.49 9.59
CA LEU A 107 -3.28 -4.02 8.23
C LEU A 107 -4.70 -4.40 7.85
N LYS A 108 -5.25 -3.77 6.82
CA LYS A 108 -6.64 -3.92 6.37
C LYS A 108 -6.71 -4.21 4.89
N THR A 109 -7.75 -4.94 4.50
CA THR A 109 -8.03 -5.24 3.10
C THR A 109 -9.37 -4.69 2.64
N TRP A 110 -9.47 -4.43 1.35
CA TRP A 110 -10.72 -4.11 0.66
C TRP A 110 -10.76 -4.82 -0.67
N THR A 111 -11.95 -5.22 -1.10
CA THR A 111 -12.21 -5.81 -2.42
C THR A 111 -13.15 -4.90 -3.19
N LEU A 112 -12.77 -4.54 -4.41
CA LEU A 112 -13.62 -3.76 -5.32
C LEU A 112 -14.70 -4.67 -5.90
N SER A 113 -15.94 -4.18 -5.94
CA SER A 113 -17.06 -4.90 -6.55
C SER A 113 -16.82 -5.12 -8.05
N PRO A 114 -17.36 -6.19 -8.65
CA PRO A 114 -17.15 -6.49 -10.07
C PRO A 114 -17.62 -5.39 -11.03
N ASP A 115 -18.59 -4.57 -10.62
CA ASP A 115 -19.07 -3.41 -11.38
C ASP A 115 -18.19 -2.15 -11.21
N LEU A 116 -17.10 -2.27 -10.45
CA LEU A 116 -16.09 -1.23 -10.17
C LEU A 116 -16.62 -0.01 -9.42
N LYS A 117 -17.77 -0.13 -8.72
CA LYS A 117 -18.43 1.00 -8.06
C LYS A 117 -18.17 1.09 -6.56
N GLU A 118 -17.99 -0.05 -5.89
CA GLU A 118 -18.00 -0.10 -4.43
C GLU A 118 -16.83 -0.91 -3.87
N TRP A 119 -16.19 -0.36 -2.85
CA TRP A 119 -15.17 -1.07 -2.08
C TRP A 119 -15.80 -1.73 -0.85
N LYS A 120 -15.69 -3.05 -0.76
CA LYS A 120 -16.11 -3.84 0.40
C LYS A 120 -14.91 -4.06 1.32
N LYS A 121 -15.07 -3.74 2.61
CA LYS A 121 -14.06 -4.03 3.64
C LYS A 121 -13.89 -5.54 3.78
N GLY A 122 -12.64 -6.00 3.81
CA GLY A 122 -12.25 -7.38 4.09
C GLY A 122 -11.69 -7.53 5.50
N SER A 123 -10.78 -8.49 5.67
CA SER A 123 -10.09 -8.78 6.92
C SER A 123 -9.21 -7.61 7.38
N ALA A 124 -9.04 -7.52 8.70
CA ALA A 124 -8.24 -6.51 9.37
C ALA A 124 -7.54 -7.12 10.59
N ILE A 125 -6.32 -6.67 10.85
CA ILE A 125 -5.52 -7.07 12.01
C ILE A 125 -4.71 -5.87 12.52
N GLN A 126 -4.66 -5.67 13.84
CA GLN A 126 -3.72 -4.73 14.44
C GLN A 126 -2.34 -5.35 14.57
N VAL A 127 -1.30 -4.55 14.36
CA VAL A 127 0.09 -5.02 14.49
C VAL A 127 0.39 -5.51 15.92
N GLY A 128 -0.24 -4.92 16.94
CA GLY A 128 -0.17 -5.43 18.31
C GLY A 128 -0.71 -6.86 18.45
N ASP A 129 -1.83 -7.17 17.79
CA ASP A 129 -2.42 -8.51 17.78
C ASP A 129 -1.57 -9.51 16.99
N LEU A 130 -0.94 -9.06 15.90
CA LEU A 130 0.03 -9.86 15.14
C LEU A 130 1.21 -10.26 16.03
N TRP A 131 1.82 -9.30 16.72
CA TRP A 131 2.94 -9.56 17.64
C TRP A 131 2.55 -10.43 18.84
N GLY A 132 1.29 -10.36 19.26
CA GLY A 132 0.71 -11.18 20.32
C GLY A 132 0.34 -12.60 19.88
N SER A 133 0.34 -12.89 18.58
CA SER A 133 -0.02 -14.21 18.07
C SER A 133 1.01 -15.28 18.45
N LYS A 134 0.53 -16.52 18.62
CA LYS A 134 1.39 -17.67 18.93
C LYS A 134 2.36 -17.98 17.78
N SER A 135 1.88 -17.88 16.54
CA SER A 135 2.68 -18.14 15.34
C SER A 135 3.82 -17.12 15.19
N PHE A 136 3.56 -15.83 15.42
CA PHE A 136 4.61 -14.81 15.41
C PHE A 136 5.66 -15.04 16.50
N SER A 137 5.22 -15.30 17.74
CA SER A 137 6.12 -15.52 18.87
C SER A 137 6.98 -16.78 18.69
N ALA A 138 6.43 -17.85 18.10
CA ALA A 138 7.15 -19.09 17.87
C ALA A 138 8.30 -18.96 16.85
N MET A 139 8.21 -18.00 15.92
CA MET A 139 9.24 -17.76 14.90
C MET A 139 10.38 -16.84 15.39
N GLY A 140 10.27 -16.24 16.58
CA GLY A 140 11.29 -15.34 17.10
C GLY A 140 11.45 -14.05 16.30
N LEU A 141 10.38 -13.60 15.63
CA LEU A 141 10.40 -12.44 14.74
C LEU A 141 10.53 -11.10 15.50
N PRO A 142 11.16 -10.09 14.89
CA PRO A 142 11.30 -8.78 15.51
C PRO A 142 9.97 -8.03 15.57
N ARG A 143 9.68 -7.40 16.72
CA ARG A 143 8.49 -6.55 16.92
C ARG A 143 8.69 -5.15 16.32
N VAL A 144 8.94 -5.12 15.01
CA VAL A 144 9.08 -3.90 14.21
C VAL A 144 7.82 -3.66 13.38
N ARG A 145 7.65 -2.42 12.91
CA ARG A 145 6.52 -2.05 12.07
C ARG A 145 6.62 -2.77 10.73
N PRO A 146 5.57 -3.51 10.29
CA PRO A 146 5.55 -4.10 8.97
C PRO A 146 5.59 -3.02 7.87
N MET A 147 6.16 -3.38 6.72
CA MET A 147 6.28 -2.51 5.56
C MET A 147 5.97 -3.28 4.27
N PHE A 148 5.69 -2.55 3.20
CA PHE A 148 5.48 -3.06 1.84
C PHE A 148 4.49 -4.24 1.78
N PRO A 149 3.22 -4.02 2.11
CA PRO A 149 2.25 -5.10 2.11
C PRO A 149 1.96 -5.52 0.66
N VAL A 150 2.03 -6.82 0.37
CA VAL A 150 1.80 -7.39 -0.97
C VAL A 150 0.73 -8.47 -0.88
N LEU A 151 -0.28 -8.40 -1.74
CA LEU A 151 -1.32 -9.42 -1.84
C LEU A 151 -0.78 -10.67 -2.55
N SER A 152 -1.12 -11.87 -2.07
CA SER A 152 -0.98 -13.07 -2.90
C SER A 152 -1.92 -12.98 -4.09
N MET A 153 -1.44 -13.35 -5.28
CA MET A 153 -2.26 -13.36 -6.49
C MET A 153 -3.24 -14.55 -6.51
N ASP A 154 -2.83 -15.67 -5.92
CA ASP A 154 -3.51 -16.97 -6.07
C ASP A 154 -4.28 -17.39 -4.81
N GLU A 155 -3.95 -16.83 -3.65
CA GLU A 155 -4.54 -17.23 -2.37
C GLU A 155 -5.22 -16.04 -1.68
N ASP A 156 -6.51 -16.18 -1.39
CA ASP A 156 -7.25 -15.13 -0.71
C ASP A 156 -6.88 -15.03 0.77
N GLY A 157 -6.83 -13.80 1.29
CA GLY A 157 -6.45 -13.53 2.67
C GLY A 157 -4.95 -13.62 2.95
N ILE A 158 -4.14 -14.08 1.99
CA ILE A 158 -2.68 -14.17 2.14
C ILE A 158 -2.01 -12.85 1.77
N ILE A 159 -1.23 -12.30 2.70
CA ILE A 159 -0.46 -11.07 2.52
C ILE A 159 0.98 -11.28 2.95
N TYR A 160 1.90 -10.81 2.12
CA TYR A 160 3.31 -10.72 2.45
C TYR A 160 3.62 -9.34 3.01
N VAL A 161 4.40 -9.28 4.08
CA VAL A 161 4.93 -8.01 4.62
C VAL A 161 6.40 -8.15 4.99
N PHE A 162 7.08 -7.02 5.02
CA PHE A 162 8.50 -6.94 5.34
C PHE A 162 8.70 -6.44 6.77
N LEU A 163 9.59 -7.08 7.51
CA LEU A 163 10.04 -6.66 8.83
C LEU A 163 11.51 -6.25 8.73
N ASN A 164 11.78 -4.95 8.84
CA ASN A 164 13.13 -4.40 8.80
C ASN A 164 13.59 -4.03 10.21
N GLU A 165 14.63 -4.72 10.68
CA GLU A 165 15.33 -4.36 11.92
C GLU A 165 16.36 -3.31 11.59
N ILE A 166 16.07 -2.06 11.94
CA ILE A 166 16.95 -0.92 11.68
C ILE A 166 17.54 -0.41 12.99
N GLU A 167 18.83 -0.08 12.97
CA GLU A 167 19.54 0.59 14.05
C GLU A 167 20.07 1.93 13.52
N TYR A 168 20.07 2.96 14.36
CA TYR A 168 20.76 4.21 14.09
C TYR A 168 22.12 4.17 14.78
N VAL A 169 23.19 4.10 13.99
CA VAL A 169 24.57 4.13 14.49
C VAL A 169 25.09 5.54 14.30
N ASP A 170 25.65 6.13 15.37
CA ASP A 170 26.29 7.43 15.27
C ASP A 170 27.55 7.32 14.39
N GLU A 171 27.63 8.15 13.36
CA GLU A 171 28.83 8.31 12.55
C GLU A 171 29.78 9.24 13.31
N VAL A 172 31.00 8.77 13.58
CA VAL A 172 32.03 9.52 14.30
C VAL A 172 33.20 9.86 13.39
N ASN A 173 33.72 11.08 13.51
CA ASN A 173 34.95 11.49 12.82
C ASN A 173 36.21 10.97 13.56
N ASP A 174 37.39 11.23 12.99
CA ASP A 174 38.68 10.82 13.56
C ASP A 174 38.97 11.40 14.96
N PHE A 175 38.22 12.43 15.38
CA PHE A 175 38.30 13.04 16.71
C PHE A 175 37.25 12.49 17.69
N GLY A 176 36.47 11.48 17.29
CA GLY A 176 35.42 10.86 18.10
C GLY A 176 34.15 11.71 18.23
N GLN A 177 33.98 12.76 17.40
CA GLN A 177 32.78 13.60 17.41
C GLN A 177 31.71 13.00 16.50
N ILE A 178 30.47 12.96 16.98
CA ILE A 178 29.32 12.52 16.19
C ILE A 178 29.05 13.54 15.09
N ILE A 179 29.25 13.14 13.84
CA ILE A 179 29.04 13.95 12.63
C ILE A 179 27.74 13.61 11.90
N GLY A 180 27.12 12.49 12.25
CA GLY A 180 25.90 12.03 11.60
C GLY A 180 25.30 10.82 12.30
N ARG A 181 24.20 10.33 11.74
CA ARG A 181 23.59 9.05 12.11
C ARG A 181 23.33 8.26 10.86
N GLN A 182 23.90 7.06 10.82
CA GLN A 182 23.68 6.11 9.76
C GLN A 182 22.55 5.16 10.14
N LEU A 183 21.60 4.94 9.22
CA LEU A 183 20.64 3.86 9.33
C LEU A 183 21.31 2.57 8.85
N VAL A 184 21.36 1.57 9.75
CA VAL A 184 21.94 0.26 9.48
C VAL A 184 20.84 -0.79 9.56
N LEU A 185 20.63 -1.54 8.48
CA LEU A 185 19.73 -2.70 8.46
C LEU A 185 20.44 -3.89 9.09
N LYS A 186 19.92 -4.38 10.22
CA LYS A 186 20.43 -5.54 10.96
C LYS A 186 19.78 -6.85 10.53
N GLY A 187 18.53 -6.78 10.12
CA GLY A 187 17.71 -7.94 9.78
C GLY A 187 16.62 -7.55 8.79
N HIS A 188 16.28 -8.48 7.91
CA HIS A 188 15.25 -8.33 6.90
C HIS A 188 14.49 -9.64 6.78
N HIS A 189 13.20 -9.61 7.13
CA HIS A 189 12.34 -10.79 7.10
C HIS A 189 11.13 -10.53 6.21
N VAL A 190 10.74 -11.52 5.42
CA VAL A 190 9.53 -11.47 4.61
C VAL A 190 8.57 -12.49 5.19
N ILE A 191 7.50 -12.02 5.82
CA ILE A 191 6.56 -12.92 6.47
C ILE A 191 5.31 -13.07 5.62
N CYS A 192 4.80 -14.30 5.55
CA CYS A 192 3.54 -14.65 4.91
C CYS A 192 2.45 -14.73 5.99
N LEU A 193 1.42 -13.90 5.85
CA LEU A 193 0.31 -13.77 6.80
C LEU A 193 -0.98 -14.32 6.19
N ASP A 194 -1.63 -15.22 6.93
CA ASP A 194 -3.05 -15.49 6.77
C ASP A 194 -3.83 -14.47 7.60
N LEU A 195 -4.32 -13.42 6.93
CA LEU A 195 -4.98 -12.30 7.58
C LEU A 195 -6.29 -12.68 8.29
N PRO A 196 -7.19 -13.48 7.69
CA PRO A 196 -8.38 -14.01 8.37
C PRO A 196 -8.10 -14.72 9.70
N SER A 197 -7.03 -15.50 9.79
CA SER A 197 -6.73 -16.30 10.98
C SER A 197 -5.73 -15.68 11.94
N ASN A 198 -5.14 -14.52 11.61
CA ASN A 198 -4.01 -13.92 12.33
C ASN A 198 -2.89 -14.94 12.56
N ASN A 199 -2.43 -15.56 11.47
CA ASN A 199 -1.31 -16.50 11.54
C ASN A 199 -0.18 -16.10 10.61
N VAL A 200 1.03 -16.16 11.15
CA VAL A 200 2.24 -16.18 10.34
C VAL A 200 2.45 -17.62 9.87
N LEU A 201 2.45 -17.82 8.55
CA LEU A 201 2.61 -19.14 7.93
C LEU A 201 4.08 -19.53 7.82
N TYR A 202 4.91 -18.59 7.40
CA TYR A 202 6.37 -18.73 7.32
C TYR A 202 7.03 -17.34 7.24
N SER A 203 8.36 -17.31 7.46
CA SER A 203 9.21 -16.12 7.47
C SER A 203 10.54 -16.37 6.77
#